data_AF-A0A958G2V9-F1
#
_entry.id   AF-A0A958G2V9-F1
#
_cell.length_a   1.000
_cell.length_b   1.000
_cell.length_c   1.000
_cell.angle_alpha   90.00
_cell.angle_beta   90.00
_cell.angle_gamma   90.00
#
_symmetry.space_group_name_H-M   'P 1'
#
loop_
_entity.id
_entity.type
_entity.pdbx_description
1 polymer ?
#
loop_
_entity_poly.entity_id
_entity_poly.type
_entity_poly.pdbx_seq_one_letter_code
_entity_poly.pdbx_strand_id
1 'polypeptide(L)'
;MEVGYTSEHIFAANDYLYPYSPQLTVGVSGLSASQTLTHHYGDWTVTALWEDGPVSMEATLGHGLPYAFFKITGGNAVVTAAQTPSIWFNQNEVLGITISGKHYGIFAPSGSSWSGASTFQSSLNGKDYLSVALLPDTDPATLELFRSHAYAFVTNSTIDWQYNESTAVLTNTYSYETVLKDSGSTNVNETLTALYRHQWLNTSDPLLNYIYQSPRGIMKLYEGNSFATDLRFSGILPALPDQGNYNRAVLLNYIQNVAGETLPVGPSYENGKAMARFTHLVHIADQLGAMTERDHFLNEIKNRLEDWFTAGGAQEYSYNQNWDVLTGYPSGYGADNQINDHHFHASYAIMSAAT
;
A
#
# COMPACT_ATOMS: atom_id res chain seq x y z
N MET A 1 0.58 8.16 -19.02
CA MET A 1 0.89 8.11 -17.57
C MET A 1 1.84 9.22 -17.23
N GLU A 2 1.44 10.15 -16.35
CA GLU A 2 2.38 11.11 -15.78
C GLU A 2 3.26 10.43 -14.73
N VAL A 3 4.52 10.87 -14.61
CA VAL A 3 5.51 10.39 -13.65
C VAL A 3 6.16 11.61 -13.00
N GLY A 4 6.30 11.56 -11.68
CA GLY A 4 6.86 12.65 -10.91
C GLY A 4 7.46 12.21 -9.59
N TYR A 5 8.39 13.01 -9.08
CA TYR A 5 9.05 12.82 -7.80
C TYR A 5 9.31 14.15 -7.09
N THR A 6 8.82 14.25 -5.86
CA THR A 6 9.01 15.41 -4.98
C THR A 6 9.86 14.97 -3.79
N SER A 7 11.08 15.51 -3.68
CA SER A 7 12.01 15.22 -2.56
C SER A 7 11.91 16.24 -1.43
N GLU A 8 11.36 17.42 -1.72
CA GLU A 8 11.27 18.53 -0.78
C GLU A 8 9.84 18.68 -0.30
N HIS A 9 9.69 18.86 1.00
CA HIS A 9 8.40 19.20 1.58
C HIS A 9 8.13 20.69 1.43
N ILE A 10 6.85 21.06 1.51
CA ILE A 10 6.40 22.41 1.78
C ILE A 10 5.61 22.43 3.08
N PHE A 11 5.62 23.59 3.75
CA PHE A 11 4.68 23.89 4.83
C PHE A 11 3.56 24.75 4.25
N ALA A 12 2.35 24.21 4.20
CA ALA A 12 1.17 24.93 3.70
C ALA A 12 -0.02 24.67 4.62
N ALA A 13 -0.70 25.72 5.08
CA ALA A 13 -1.88 25.62 5.94
C ALA A 13 -1.70 24.77 7.22
N ASN A 14 -0.49 24.74 7.80
CA ASN A 14 -0.07 23.88 8.93
C ASN A 14 0.17 22.41 8.59
N ASP A 15 0.14 22.04 7.31
CA ASP A 15 0.46 20.71 6.83
C ASP A 15 1.92 20.59 6.37
N TYR A 16 2.48 19.39 6.51
CA TYR A 16 3.76 18.98 5.95
C TYR A 16 3.49 18.15 4.69
N LEU A 17 3.67 18.77 3.52
CA LEU A 17 3.21 18.21 2.24
C LEU A 17 4.36 17.95 1.28
N TYR A 18 4.25 16.88 0.50
CA TYR A 18 5.05 16.66 -0.70
C TYR A 18 4.10 16.74 -1.90
N PRO A 19 3.85 17.94 -2.44
CA PRO A 19 2.90 18.10 -3.54
C PRO A 19 3.39 17.31 -4.75
N TYR A 20 2.50 16.56 -5.38
CA TYR A 20 2.81 15.91 -6.65
C TYR A 20 3.15 16.96 -7.71
N SER A 21 4.23 16.73 -8.44
CA SER A 21 4.65 17.55 -9.57
C SER A 21 5.00 16.62 -10.72
N PRO A 22 4.36 16.70 -11.89
CA PRO A 22 4.72 15.87 -13.03
C PRO A 22 6.05 16.34 -13.64
N GLN A 23 6.94 15.40 -13.93
CA GLN A 23 8.17 15.65 -14.70
C GLN A 23 8.11 15.02 -16.09
N LEU A 24 7.49 13.85 -16.22
CA LEU A 24 7.40 13.10 -17.47
C LEU A 24 5.96 12.68 -17.73
N THR A 25 5.62 12.55 -19.01
CA THR A 25 4.44 11.82 -19.46
C THR A 25 4.89 10.73 -20.42
N VAL A 26 4.66 9.47 -20.03
CA VAL A 26 4.88 8.29 -20.88
C VAL A 26 3.57 7.96 -21.59
N GLY A 27 3.65 7.74 -22.91
CA GLY A 27 2.51 7.42 -23.75
C GLY A 27 2.90 6.67 -25.01
N VAL A 28 1.91 6.47 -25.88
CA VAL A 28 2.06 5.78 -27.17
C VAL A 28 1.52 6.69 -28.25
N SER A 29 2.24 6.83 -29.36
CA SER A 29 1.79 7.63 -30.50
C SER A 29 0.44 7.13 -30.99
N GLY A 30 -0.56 8.02 -31.03
CA GLY A 30 -1.91 7.71 -31.48
C GLY A 30 -2.85 7.20 -30.40
N LEU A 31 -2.38 6.95 -29.17
CA LEU A 31 -3.23 6.51 -28.06
C LEU A 31 -4.16 7.65 -27.60
N SER A 32 -5.45 7.36 -27.56
CA SER A 32 -6.53 8.24 -27.15
C SER A 32 -7.54 7.50 -26.25
N ALA A 33 -7.05 6.80 -25.23
CA ALA A 33 -7.90 6.12 -24.24
C ALA A 33 -8.72 7.12 -23.40
N SER A 34 -10.02 6.85 -23.25
CA SER A 34 -10.94 7.69 -22.47
C SER A 34 -10.91 7.41 -20.96
N GLN A 35 -10.28 6.31 -20.55
CA GLN A 35 -10.22 5.86 -19.16
C GLN A 35 -8.91 5.11 -18.90
N THR A 36 -8.64 4.87 -17.61
CA THR A 36 -7.58 3.99 -17.13
C THR A 36 -8.24 2.87 -16.33
N LEU A 37 -7.91 1.62 -16.62
CA LEU A 37 -8.44 0.46 -15.92
C LEU A 37 -7.35 -0.21 -15.07
N THR A 38 -7.74 -0.85 -13.98
CA THR A 38 -6.86 -1.78 -13.25
C THR A 38 -6.85 -3.10 -14.00
N HIS A 39 -5.70 -3.48 -14.55
CA HIS A 39 -5.55 -4.73 -15.33
C HIS A 39 -5.07 -5.90 -14.46
N HIS A 40 -4.13 -5.64 -13.56
CA HIS A 40 -3.60 -6.64 -12.63
C HIS A 40 -3.12 -5.93 -11.36
N TYR A 41 -3.07 -6.65 -10.24
CA TYR A 41 -2.41 -6.19 -9.02
C TYR A 41 -1.83 -7.37 -8.25
N GLY A 42 -0.77 -7.09 -7.49
CA GLY A 42 -0.26 -7.95 -6.43
C GLY A 42 -0.43 -7.24 -5.08
N ASP A 43 0.29 -7.67 -4.05
CA ASP A 43 0.10 -7.13 -2.70
C ASP A 43 0.48 -5.64 -2.57
N TRP A 44 1.43 -5.14 -3.37
CA TRP A 44 1.78 -3.71 -3.41
C TRP A 44 2.17 -3.16 -4.79
N THR A 45 1.88 -3.91 -5.85
CA THR A 45 2.08 -3.53 -7.26
C THR A 45 0.76 -3.50 -8.00
N VAL A 46 0.63 -2.60 -8.98
CA VAL A 46 -0.54 -2.51 -9.86
C VAL A 46 -0.10 -2.33 -11.31
N THR A 47 -0.84 -2.94 -12.23
CA THR A 47 -0.74 -2.71 -13.67
C THR A 47 -1.97 -1.93 -14.12
N ALA A 48 -1.77 -0.69 -14.55
CA ALA A 48 -2.79 0.16 -15.16
C ALA A 48 -2.85 -0.09 -16.68
N LEU A 49 -4.03 0.00 -17.27
CA LEU A 49 -4.28 -0.19 -18.70
C LEU A 49 -4.98 1.04 -19.30
N TRP A 50 -4.42 1.54 -20.40
CA TRP A 50 -5.02 2.46 -21.34
C TRP A 50 -5.20 1.76 -22.68
N GLU A 51 -6.42 1.73 -23.22
CA GLU A 51 -6.71 1.13 -24.52
C GLU A 51 -7.76 1.95 -25.27
N ASP A 52 -7.60 2.03 -26.59
CA ASP A 52 -8.59 2.65 -27.50
C ASP A 52 -8.95 1.76 -28.70
N GLY A 53 -8.57 0.48 -28.64
CA GLY A 53 -8.77 -0.51 -29.69
C GLY A 53 -7.45 -0.89 -30.37
N PRO A 54 -6.96 -0.11 -31.36
CA PRO A 54 -5.73 -0.43 -32.08
C PRO A 54 -4.45 -0.15 -31.29
N VAL A 55 -4.51 0.73 -30.27
CA VAL A 55 -3.34 1.15 -29.48
C VAL A 55 -3.63 0.85 -28.01
N SER A 56 -2.63 0.31 -27.31
CA SER A 56 -2.72 0.09 -25.87
C SER A 56 -1.41 0.37 -25.16
N MET A 57 -1.52 0.66 -23.87
CA MET A 57 -0.41 0.81 -22.95
C MET A 57 -0.76 0.19 -21.61
N GLU A 58 0.05 -0.77 -21.16
CA GLU A 58 0.10 -1.22 -19.78
C GLU A 58 1.23 -0.48 -19.06
N ALA A 59 1.02 -0.10 -17.80
CA ALA A 59 2.09 0.38 -16.92
C ALA A 59 2.04 -0.33 -15.57
N THR A 60 3.09 -1.07 -15.23
CA THR A 60 3.28 -1.72 -13.92
C THR A 60 4.13 -0.83 -13.02
N LEU A 61 3.59 -0.50 -11.85
CA LEU A 61 4.23 0.31 -10.81
C LEU A 61 3.88 -0.26 -9.43
N GLY A 62 4.59 0.16 -8.39
CA GLY A 62 4.30 -0.28 -7.03
C GLY A 62 5.03 0.51 -5.98
N HIS A 63 4.61 0.38 -4.74
CA HIS A 63 5.30 0.98 -3.61
C HIS A 63 6.74 0.46 -3.52
N GLY A 64 7.69 1.39 -3.31
CA GLY A 64 9.11 1.07 -3.25
C GLY A 64 9.79 0.86 -4.61
N LEU A 65 9.07 0.63 -5.71
CA LEU A 65 9.71 0.47 -7.02
C LEU A 65 10.18 1.82 -7.56
N PRO A 66 11.49 2.00 -7.82
CA PRO A 66 11.98 3.19 -8.52
C PRO A 66 11.68 3.14 -10.03
N TYR A 67 11.21 1.99 -10.53
CA TYR A 67 10.81 1.75 -11.91
C TYR A 67 9.30 1.86 -12.11
N ALA A 68 8.91 2.31 -13.31
CA ALA A 68 7.67 1.94 -13.96
C ALA A 68 8.00 1.14 -15.23
N PHE A 69 7.32 0.01 -15.41
CA PHE A 69 7.50 -0.88 -16.56
C PHE A 69 6.32 -0.75 -17.51
N PHE A 70 6.57 -0.60 -18.81
CA PHE A 70 5.55 -0.33 -19.79
C PHE A 70 5.52 -1.40 -20.87
N LYS A 71 4.32 -1.88 -21.21
CA LYS A 71 4.09 -2.61 -22.47
C LYS A 71 3.19 -1.79 -23.37
N ILE A 72 3.50 -1.73 -24.65
CA ILE A 72 2.78 -0.88 -25.60
C ILE A 72 2.44 -1.65 -26.88
N THR A 73 1.31 -1.33 -27.49
CA THR A 73 0.92 -1.88 -28.79
C THR A 73 0.40 -0.76 -29.70
N GLY A 74 0.48 -0.95 -31.01
CA GLY A 74 -0.18 -0.06 -31.99
C GLY A 74 0.52 1.27 -32.30
N GLY A 75 1.63 1.61 -31.64
CA GLY A 75 2.37 2.85 -31.93
C GLY A 75 3.75 2.92 -31.28
N ASN A 76 4.51 3.97 -31.63
CA ASN A 76 5.83 4.26 -31.05
C ASN A 76 5.70 4.72 -29.60
N ALA A 77 6.69 4.39 -28.77
CA ALA A 77 6.81 4.96 -27.43
C ALA A 77 7.07 6.47 -27.51
N VAL A 78 6.36 7.24 -26.67
CA VAL A 78 6.52 8.69 -26.56
C VAL A 78 6.76 9.04 -25.09
N VAL A 79 7.84 9.75 -24.81
CA VAL A 79 8.15 10.28 -23.47
C VAL A 79 8.28 11.79 -23.57
N THR A 80 7.36 12.52 -22.97
CA THR A 80 7.32 13.98 -22.99
C THR A 80 7.76 14.55 -21.65
N ALA A 81 8.80 15.37 -21.66
CA ALA A 81 9.23 16.14 -20.51
C ALA A 81 8.28 17.34 -20.26
N ALA A 82 7.86 17.52 -19.01
CA ALA A 82 6.98 18.62 -18.60
C ALA A 82 7.67 19.99 -18.68
N GLN A 83 8.99 20.02 -18.64
CA GLN A 83 9.85 21.19 -18.84
C GLN A 83 11.05 20.79 -19.69
N THR A 84 11.80 21.76 -20.22
CA THR A 84 13.01 21.46 -21.02
C THR A 84 13.99 20.60 -20.22
N PRO A 85 14.29 19.37 -20.66
CA PRO A 85 15.19 18.47 -19.96
C PRO A 85 16.65 18.83 -20.25
N SER A 86 17.55 18.53 -19.32
CA SER A 86 18.98 18.36 -19.61
C SER A 86 19.22 16.90 -20.00
N ILE A 87 19.71 16.66 -21.21
CA ILE A 87 20.08 15.32 -21.69
C ILE A 87 21.56 15.12 -21.41
N TRP A 88 21.89 14.25 -20.47
CA TRP A 88 23.28 13.95 -20.08
C TRP A 88 23.74 12.57 -20.58
N PHE A 89 22.80 11.72 -21.00
CA PHE A 89 23.09 10.48 -21.70
C PHE A 89 22.05 10.24 -22.80
N ASN A 90 22.49 9.94 -24.01
CA ASN A 90 21.62 9.47 -25.09
C ASN A 90 22.47 8.62 -26.05
N GLN A 91 22.57 7.33 -25.77
CA GLN A 91 23.34 6.39 -26.57
C GLN A 91 22.55 5.09 -26.69
N ASN A 92 22.41 4.59 -27.92
CA ASN A 92 21.66 3.37 -28.24
C ASN A 92 20.24 3.40 -27.62
N GLU A 93 19.86 2.36 -26.89
CA GLU A 93 18.55 2.16 -26.30
C GLU A 93 18.30 2.93 -24.99
N VAL A 94 19.30 3.69 -24.50
CA VAL A 94 19.25 4.34 -23.18
C VAL A 94 19.28 5.86 -23.29
N LEU A 95 18.36 6.50 -22.57
CA LEU A 95 18.24 7.94 -22.44
C LEU A 95 18.29 8.33 -20.96
N GLY A 96 19.26 9.17 -20.60
CA GLY A 96 19.42 9.76 -19.27
C GLY A 96 19.14 11.25 -19.31
N ILE A 97 18.12 11.68 -18.57
CA ILE A 97 17.64 13.08 -18.56
C ILE A 97 17.45 13.62 -17.15
N THR A 98 17.56 14.94 -17.01
CA THR A 98 17.25 15.66 -15.78
C THR A 98 16.16 16.69 -16.05
N ILE A 99 15.08 16.68 -15.25
CA ILE A 99 13.96 17.62 -15.34
C ILE A 99 13.69 18.16 -13.95
N SER A 100 13.75 19.48 -13.78
CA SER A 100 13.54 20.14 -12.48
C SER A 100 14.41 19.56 -11.35
N GLY A 101 15.65 19.19 -11.68
CA GLY A 101 16.60 18.58 -10.75
C GLY A 101 16.31 17.11 -10.40
N LYS A 102 15.38 16.44 -11.08
CA LYS A 102 15.09 15.00 -10.92
C LYS A 102 15.69 14.22 -12.09
N HIS A 103 16.39 13.13 -11.78
CA HIS A 103 17.15 12.34 -12.76
C HIS A 103 16.36 11.10 -13.16
N TYR A 104 16.27 10.84 -14.45
CA TYR A 104 15.55 9.69 -14.99
C TYR A 104 16.41 8.91 -15.98
N GLY A 105 16.36 7.59 -15.89
CA GLY A 105 16.82 6.66 -16.91
C GLY A 105 15.62 6.10 -17.66
N ILE A 106 15.67 6.10 -18.99
CA ILE A 106 14.64 5.57 -19.87
C ILE A 106 15.30 4.51 -20.73
N PHE A 107 14.79 3.28 -20.64
CA PHE A 107 15.44 2.10 -21.18
C PHE A 107 14.52 1.43 -22.20
N ALA A 108 14.96 1.42 -23.45
CA ALA A 108 14.30 0.73 -24.54
C ALA A 108 14.98 -0.64 -24.81
N PRO A 109 14.38 -1.52 -25.61
CA PRO A 109 14.97 -2.79 -26.03
C PRO A 109 16.28 -2.60 -26.80
N SER A 110 17.19 -3.57 -26.72
CA SER A 110 18.45 -3.53 -27.47
C SER A 110 18.25 -3.25 -28.97
N GLY A 111 19.09 -2.36 -29.51
CA GLY A 111 19.00 -1.90 -30.91
C GLY A 111 17.98 -0.79 -31.16
N SER A 112 17.29 -0.31 -30.11
CA SER A 112 16.46 0.89 -30.17
C SER A 112 17.31 2.16 -30.17
N SER A 113 16.67 3.27 -30.51
CA SER A 113 17.22 4.61 -30.35
C SER A 113 16.15 5.59 -29.91
N TRP A 114 16.55 6.66 -29.21
CA TRP A 114 15.68 7.77 -28.86
C TRP A 114 15.96 9.00 -29.72
N SER A 115 14.90 9.61 -30.24
CA SER A 115 14.97 10.86 -31.01
C SER A 115 14.10 11.94 -30.37
N GLY A 116 14.50 13.21 -30.48
CA GLY A 116 13.79 14.35 -29.90
C GLY A 116 14.61 15.10 -28.86
N ALA A 117 14.05 16.19 -28.34
CA ALA A 117 14.72 17.07 -27.36
C ALA A 117 13.87 17.38 -26.11
N SER A 118 12.56 17.15 -26.17
CA SER A 118 11.63 17.35 -25.03
C SER A 118 10.47 16.38 -25.13
N THR A 119 10.04 16.06 -26.36
CA THR A 119 9.24 14.88 -26.67
C THR A 119 10.15 13.87 -27.35
N PHE A 120 10.48 12.79 -26.62
CA PHE A 120 11.31 11.72 -27.10
C PHE A 120 10.47 10.59 -27.69
N GLN A 121 10.90 10.04 -28.81
CA GLN A 121 10.22 8.94 -29.48
C GLN A 121 11.17 7.79 -29.79
N SER A 122 10.65 6.57 -29.67
CA SER A 122 11.32 5.34 -30.09
C SER A 122 10.32 4.36 -30.70
N SER A 123 10.73 3.69 -31.77
CA SER A 123 10.00 2.53 -32.32
C SER A 123 10.24 1.25 -31.51
N LEU A 124 11.05 1.33 -30.44
CA LEU A 124 11.46 0.21 -29.59
C LEU A 124 12.05 -0.97 -30.39
N ASN A 125 12.66 -0.67 -31.54
CA ASN A 125 13.19 -1.66 -32.48
C ASN A 125 12.13 -2.74 -32.86
N GLY A 126 10.86 -2.32 -32.99
CA GLY A 126 9.74 -3.20 -33.32
C GLY A 126 9.30 -4.12 -32.18
N LYS A 127 9.81 -3.93 -30.95
CA LYS A 127 9.31 -4.57 -29.73
C LYS A 127 8.27 -3.69 -29.04
N ASP A 128 7.79 -4.17 -27.91
CA ASP A 128 6.58 -3.70 -27.24
C ASP A 128 6.83 -3.27 -25.79
N TYR A 129 8.07 -3.07 -25.36
CA TYR A 129 8.38 -2.79 -23.95
C TYR A 129 9.39 -1.67 -23.76
N LEU A 130 9.26 -0.93 -22.66
CA LEU A 130 10.24 0.02 -22.15
C LEU A 130 10.11 0.15 -20.63
N SER A 131 11.12 0.68 -19.96
CA SER A 131 11.02 1.07 -18.55
C SER A 131 11.55 2.47 -18.31
N VAL A 132 11.03 3.10 -17.26
CA VAL A 132 11.48 4.41 -16.78
C VAL A 132 11.83 4.27 -15.32
N ALA A 133 13.02 4.73 -14.92
CA ALA A 133 13.47 4.72 -13.54
C ALA A 133 13.80 6.12 -13.03
N LEU A 134 13.44 6.40 -11.78
CA LEU A 134 13.96 7.54 -11.04
C LEU A 134 15.36 7.21 -10.50
N LEU A 135 16.37 7.96 -10.91
CA LEU A 135 17.75 7.75 -10.51
C LEU A 135 18.13 8.64 -9.30
N PRO A 136 18.96 8.13 -8.37
CA PRO A 136 19.50 8.93 -7.25
C PRO A 136 20.37 10.11 -7.69
N ASP A 137 21.10 9.97 -8.80
CA ASP A 137 22.06 10.95 -9.32
C ASP A 137 22.27 10.75 -10.84
N THR A 138 23.24 11.46 -11.43
CA THR A 138 23.63 11.34 -12.84
C THR A 138 24.96 10.61 -13.04
N ASP A 139 25.43 9.84 -12.06
CA ASP A 139 26.67 9.07 -12.20
C ASP A 139 26.47 7.96 -13.26
N PRO A 140 27.39 7.81 -14.24
CA PRO A 140 27.34 6.71 -15.19
C PRO A 140 27.24 5.32 -14.54
N ALA A 141 27.86 5.11 -13.37
CA ALA A 141 27.76 3.85 -12.64
C ALA A 141 26.33 3.61 -12.10
N THR A 142 25.65 4.67 -11.65
CA THR A 142 24.23 4.62 -11.25
C THR A 142 23.35 4.31 -12.45
N LEU A 143 23.56 4.97 -13.59
CA LEU A 143 22.79 4.67 -14.81
C LEU A 143 22.98 3.21 -15.23
N GLU A 144 24.21 2.69 -15.20
CA GLU A 144 24.52 1.32 -15.59
C GLU A 144 23.90 0.29 -14.64
N LEU A 145 23.96 0.53 -13.32
CA LEU A 145 23.21 -0.27 -12.35
C LEU A 145 21.73 -0.28 -12.71
N PHE A 146 21.10 0.87 -12.91
CA PHE A 146 19.68 0.88 -13.24
C PHE A 146 19.37 0.23 -14.60
N ARG A 147 20.30 0.33 -15.57
CA ARG A 147 20.17 -0.31 -16.89
C ARG A 147 20.18 -1.83 -16.79
N SER A 148 21.06 -2.43 -15.98
CA SER A 148 21.14 -3.90 -15.85
C SER A 148 19.85 -4.51 -15.31
N HIS A 149 19.12 -3.79 -14.46
CA HIS A 149 17.84 -4.21 -13.87
C HIS A 149 16.60 -3.73 -14.65
N ALA A 150 16.76 -2.83 -15.64
CA ALA A 150 15.66 -2.16 -16.34
C ALA A 150 14.73 -3.10 -17.11
N TYR A 151 15.16 -4.32 -17.38
CA TYR A 151 14.47 -5.31 -18.19
C TYR A 151 13.82 -6.44 -17.38
N ALA A 152 14.04 -6.46 -16.05
CA ALA A 152 13.37 -7.39 -15.13
C ALA A 152 11.98 -6.87 -14.79
N PHE A 153 11.01 -7.08 -15.68
CA PHE A 153 9.66 -6.52 -15.52
C PHE A 153 8.95 -7.23 -14.38
N VAL A 154 8.64 -6.49 -13.32
CA VAL A 154 7.85 -6.98 -12.19
C VAL A 154 6.45 -7.34 -12.68
N THR A 155 6.02 -8.57 -12.45
CA THR A 155 4.69 -9.08 -12.83
C THR A 155 3.80 -9.34 -11.64
N ASN A 156 4.38 -9.57 -10.46
CA ASN A 156 3.65 -9.77 -9.22
C ASN A 156 4.47 -9.31 -8.01
N SER A 157 3.78 -9.05 -6.90
CA SER A 157 4.37 -8.87 -5.58
C SER A 157 3.58 -9.65 -4.54
N THR A 158 4.27 -10.32 -3.64
CA THR A 158 3.65 -11.13 -2.58
C THR A 158 4.36 -10.96 -1.24
N ILE A 159 3.61 -10.85 -0.16
CA ILE A 159 4.13 -10.91 1.22
C ILE A 159 3.65 -12.20 1.87
N ASP A 160 4.63 -12.98 2.34
CA ASP A 160 4.39 -14.12 3.22
C ASP A 160 4.88 -13.79 4.62
N TRP A 161 4.24 -14.35 5.64
CA TRP A 161 4.67 -14.15 7.03
C TRP A 161 4.61 -15.44 7.85
N GLN A 162 5.57 -15.56 8.77
CA GLN A 162 5.63 -16.66 9.72
C GLN A 162 5.82 -16.12 11.13
N TYR A 163 4.89 -16.45 12.02
CA TYR A 163 5.03 -16.19 13.46
C TYR A 163 5.66 -17.40 14.16
N ASN A 164 6.80 -17.19 14.81
CA ASN A 164 7.43 -18.18 15.67
C ASN A 164 7.08 -17.88 17.13
N GLU A 165 6.14 -18.66 17.67
CA GLU A 165 5.64 -18.49 19.05
C GLU A 165 6.72 -18.61 20.12
N SER A 166 7.71 -19.50 19.94
CA SER A 166 8.78 -19.70 20.93
C SER A 166 9.72 -18.49 21.07
N THR A 167 9.85 -17.69 20.02
CA THR A 167 10.72 -16.50 19.98
C THR A 167 9.93 -15.18 19.99
N ALA A 168 8.61 -15.27 19.76
CA ALA A 168 7.71 -14.16 19.50
C ALA A 168 8.15 -13.28 18.31
N VAL A 169 8.79 -13.87 17.30
CA VAL A 169 9.23 -13.16 16.09
C VAL A 169 8.24 -13.42 14.95
N LEU A 170 7.81 -12.34 14.29
CA LEU A 170 7.09 -12.34 13.03
C LEU A 170 8.09 -12.00 11.92
N THR A 171 8.45 -13.00 11.13
CA THR A 171 9.28 -12.83 9.93
C THR A 171 8.37 -12.62 8.74
N ASN A 172 8.55 -11.51 8.02
CA ASN A 172 7.82 -11.18 6.79
C ASN A 172 8.80 -11.29 5.62
N THR A 173 8.42 -12.01 4.56
CA THR A 173 9.20 -12.14 3.33
C THR A 173 8.45 -11.42 2.21
N TYR A 174 9.08 -10.37 1.67
CA TYR A 174 8.55 -9.62 0.54
C TYR A 174 9.19 -10.16 -0.73
N SER A 175 8.40 -10.52 -1.72
CA SER A 175 8.89 -11.10 -2.97
C SER A 175 8.34 -10.37 -4.19
N TYR A 176 9.17 -10.23 -5.21
CA TYR A 176 8.83 -9.77 -6.55
C TYR A 176 9.01 -10.92 -7.54
N GLU A 177 8.00 -11.17 -8.36
CA GLU A 177 8.15 -12.00 -9.53
C GLU A 177 8.53 -11.13 -10.72
N THR A 178 9.55 -11.51 -11.48
CA THR A 178 10.04 -10.75 -12.62
C THR A 178 10.16 -11.60 -13.89
N VAL A 179 9.91 -10.97 -15.03
CA VAL A 179 10.17 -11.54 -16.36
C VAL A 179 11.22 -10.70 -17.08
N LEU A 180 12.36 -11.29 -17.39
CA LEU A 180 13.42 -10.65 -18.15
C LEU A 180 13.01 -10.46 -19.62
N LYS A 181 12.87 -9.21 -20.05
CA LYS A 181 12.43 -8.84 -21.41
C LYS A 181 13.54 -8.77 -22.44
N ASP A 182 14.76 -8.51 -21.99
CA ASP A 182 15.96 -8.43 -22.82
C ASP A 182 17.09 -9.19 -22.14
N SER A 183 17.54 -10.28 -22.76
CA SER A 183 18.59 -11.16 -22.27
C SER A 183 20.00 -10.73 -22.68
N GLY A 184 20.22 -9.44 -22.95
CA GLY A 184 21.56 -8.88 -23.13
C GLY A 184 22.50 -9.28 -21.99
N SER A 185 23.79 -9.45 -22.27
CA SER A 185 24.73 -10.16 -21.38
C SER A 185 24.96 -9.51 -20.01
N THR A 186 24.58 -8.24 -19.84
CA THR A 186 24.70 -7.48 -18.59
C THR A 186 23.38 -7.37 -17.84
N ASN A 187 22.26 -7.77 -18.46
CA ASN A 187 20.94 -7.61 -17.88
C ASN A 187 20.67 -8.77 -16.94
N VAL A 188 20.10 -8.47 -15.78
CA VAL A 188 19.78 -9.45 -14.74
C VAL A 188 18.28 -9.52 -14.53
N ASN A 189 17.77 -10.69 -14.16
CA ASN A 189 16.34 -10.89 -13.88
C ASN A 189 16.01 -10.58 -12.42
N GLU A 190 16.45 -9.42 -11.94
CA GLU A 190 16.22 -8.94 -10.58
C GLU A 190 15.79 -7.48 -10.63
N THR A 191 14.88 -7.06 -9.75
CA THR A 191 14.49 -5.65 -9.63
C THR A 191 15.32 -4.91 -8.57
N LEU A 192 15.23 -3.57 -8.58
CA LEU A 192 15.65 -2.74 -7.46
C LEU A 192 14.41 -2.26 -6.71
N THR A 193 14.49 -2.17 -5.38
CA THR A 193 13.40 -1.64 -4.55
C THR A 193 13.91 -0.74 -3.44
N ALA A 194 13.23 0.38 -3.22
CA ALA A 194 13.50 1.33 -2.16
C ALA A 194 12.66 0.95 -0.92
N LEU A 195 13.32 0.45 0.11
CA LEU A 195 12.69 0.03 1.35
C LEU A 195 12.30 1.25 2.19
N TYR A 196 11.10 1.26 2.75
CA TYR A 196 10.67 2.25 3.72
C TYR A 196 11.42 2.10 5.06
N ARG A 197 11.37 3.16 5.88
CA ARG A 197 12.03 3.17 7.21
C ARG A 197 11.70 1.97 8.09
N HIS A 198 10.44 1.57 8.14
CA HIS A 198 10.04 0.42 8.95
C HIS A 198 10.58 -0.91 8.39
N GLN A 199 10.93 -1.00 7.10
CA GLN A 199 11.52 -2.19 6.50
C GLN A 199 13.03 -2.21 6.72
N TRP A 200 13.74 -1.14 6.36
CA TRP A 200 15.20 -1.14 6.47
C TRP A 200 15.72 -1.11 7.92
N LEU A 201 14.89 -0.73 8.90
CA LEU A 201 15.23 -0.88 10.33
C LEU A 201 15.16 -2.34 10.82
N ASN A 202 14.44 -3.20 10.11
CA ASN A 202 14.09 -4.54 10.55
C ASN A 202 14.56 -5.64 9.58
N THR A 203 15.33 -5.29 8.55
CA THR A 203 15.97 -6.25 7.63
C THR A 203 17.43 -6.44 7.99
N SER A 204 17.94 -7.65 7.74
CA SER A 204 19.38 -7.94 7.77
C SER A 204 20.00 -8.00 6.37
N ASP A 205 19.17 -7.88 5.33
CA ASP A 205 19.61 -7.92 3.94
C ASP A 205 20.48 -6.69 3.60
N PRO A 206 21.55 -6.86 2.79
CA PRO A 206 22.46 -5.78 2.47
C PRO A 206 21.78 -4.72 1.60
N LEU A 207 21.92 -3.46 1.98
CA LEU A 207 21.36 -2.31 1.25
C LEU A 207 22.45 -1.59 0.47
N LEU A 208 22.08 -1.04 -0.69
CA LEU A 208 22.94 -0.17 -1.46
C LEU A 208 23.02 1.23 -0.81
N ASN A 209 24.09 1.96 -1.12
CA ASN A 209 24.31 3.33 -0.62
C ASN A 209 23.53 4.40 -1.40
N TYR A 210 22.30 4.09 -1.80
CA TYR A 210 21.38 5.01 -2.49
C TYR A 210 20.13 5.24 -1.64
N ILE A 211 19.65 6.49 -1.65
CA ILE A 211 18.50 6.91 -0.85
C ILE A 211 17.49 7.70 -1.68
N TYR A 212 16.22 7.61 -1.28
CA TYR A 212 15.16 8.50 -1.76
C TYR A 212 14.50 9.19 -0.56
N GLN A 213 14.27 10.49 -0.68
CA GLN A 213 13.40 11.21 0.25
C GLN A 213 11.94 10.91 -0.07
N SER A 214 11.10 10.76 0.94
CA SER A 214 9.66 10.53 0.76
C SER A 214 8.87 11.18 1.90
N PRO A 215 7.54 11.31 1.77
CA PRO A 215 6.66 11.69 2.88
C PRO A 215 6.79 10.78 4.11
N ARG A 216 7.28 9.54 3.93
CA ARG A 216 7.49 8.56 5.00
C ARG A 216 8.95 8.53 5.49
N GLY A 217 9.73 9.55 5.16
CA GLY A 217 11.15 9.67 5.46
C GLY A 217 12.05 8.98 4.43
N ILE A 218 13.32 8.78 4.80
CA ILE A 218 14.34 8.18 3.94
C ILE A 218 13.97 6.73 3.61
N MET A 219 13.96 6.43 2.31
CA MET A 219 13.93 5.08 1.75
C MET A 219 15.33 4.69 1.30
N LYS A 220 15.70 3.40 1.43
CA LYS A 220 17.04 2.88 1.07
C LYS A 220 16.93 1.81 -0.01
N LEU A 221 17.82 1.85 -1.00
CA LEU A 221 17.76 0.94 -2.14
C LEU A 221 18.30 -0.45 -1.77
N TYR A 222 17.59 -1.47 -2.22
CA TYR A 222 17.93 -2.89 -2.16
C TYR A 222 17.94 -3.46 -3.58
N GLU A 223 18.83 -4.42 -3.81
CA GLU A 223 18.99 -5.15 -5.07
C GLU A 223 18.58 -6.60 -4.85
N GLY A 224 17.58 -7.07 -5.60
CA GLY A 224 17.11 -8.44 -5.52
C GLY A 224 15.59 -8.56 -5.56
N ASN A 225 15.13 -9.79 -5.80
CA ASN A 225 13.71 -10.10 -5.91
C ASN A 225 13.03 -10.46 -4.59
N SER A 226 13.78 -10.60 -3.49
CA SER A 226 13.18 -10.88 -2.18
C SER A 226 14.02 -10.29 -1.07
N PHE A 227 13.37 -9.77 -0.03
CA PHE A 227 14.00 -9.35 1.23
C PHE A 227 13.08 -9.70 2.41
N ALA A 228 13.66 -9.82 3.60
CA ALA A 228 12.93 -10.18 4.81
C ALA A 228 12.97 -9.07 5.87
N THR A 229 11.93 -9.00 6.71
CA THR A 229 11.93 -8.19 7.93
C THR A 229 11.53 -9.03 9.14
N ASP A 230 12.18 -8.79 10.27
CA ASP A 230 11.86 -9.43 11.54
C ASP A 230 11.28 -8.41 12.53
N LEU A 231 10.08 -8.70 13.04
CA LEU A 231 9.41 -7.89 14.04
C LEU A 231 9.12 -8.71 15.29
N ARG A 232 9.42 -8.18 16.47
CA ARG A 232 9.10 -8.86 17.72
C ARG A 232 7.69 -8.51 18.19
N PHE A 233 6.81 -9.51 18.26
CA PHE A 233 5.50 -9.38 18.85
C PHE A 233 5.62 -9.29 20.38
N SER A 234 4.93 -8.30 20.97
CA SER A 234 5.00 -8.03 22.41
C SER A 234 3.84 -8.66 23.21
N GLY A 235 2.97 -9.43 22.56
CA GLY A 235 1.76 -9.96 23.19
C GLY A 235 0.61 -8.95 23.26
N ILE A 236 -0.59 -9.47 23.51
CA ILE A 236 -1.79 -8.70 23.84
C ILE A 236 -2.48 -9.35 25.04
N LEU A 237 -3.26 -8.57 25.79
CA LEU A 237 -4.08 -9.08 26.89
C LEU A 237 -5.58 -8.84 26.57
N PRO A 238 -6.47 -9.75 26.97
CA PRO A 238 -7.92 -9.53 26.83
C PRO A 238 -8.40 -8.38 27.73
N ALA A 239 -7.79 -8.24 28.92
CA ALA A 239 -7.96 -7.11 29.82
C ALA A 239 -6.72 -6.94 30.70
N LEU A 240 -6.55 -5.75 31.29
CA LEU A 240 -5.57 -5.58 32.36
C LEU A 240 -5.98 -6.43 33.57
N PRO A 241 -5.03 -7.08 34.27
CA PRO A 241 -5.36 -7.89 35.44
C PRO A 241 -5.73 -6.99 36.63
N ASP A 242 -6.44 -7.58 37.60
CA ASP A 242 -6.80 -6.93 38.86
C ASP A 242 -5.57 -6.77 39.78
N GLN A 243 -4.72 -5.79 39.49
CA GLN A 243 -3.47 -5.49 40.21
C GLN A 243 -3.31 -4.00 40.53
N GLY A 244 -4.35 -3.19 40.26
CA GLY A 244 -4.32 -1.76 40.51
C GLY A 244 -4.55 -1.40 41.99
N ASN A 245 -4.04 -0.24 42.41
CA ASN A 245 -4.34 0.33 43.73
C ASN A 245 -5.55 1.27 43.65
N TYR A 246 -6.75 0.70 43.58
CA TYR A 246 -8.00 1.43 43.48
C TYR A 246 -8.96 1.06 44.61
N ASN A 247 -9.91 1.95 44.92
CA ASN A 247 -10.96 1.63 45.87
C ASN A 247 -11.99 0.70 45.22
N ARG A 248 -11.96 -0.57 45.61
CA ARG A 248 -12.80 -1.63 45.04
C ARG A 248 -14.31 -1.37 45.19
N ALA A 249 -14.74 -0.76 46.29
CA ALA A 249 -16.15 -0.41 46.51
C ALA A 249 -16.61 0.73 45.58
N VAL A 250 -15.72 1.69 45.32
CA VAL A 250 -16.01 2.78 44.36
C VAL A 250 -16.10 2.24 42.94
N LEU A 251 -15.16 1.37 42.54
CA LEU A 251 -15.20 0.75 41.21
C LEU A 251 -16.44 -0.13 41.02
N LEU A 252 -16.83 -0.90 42.04
CA LEU A 252 -18.08 -1.66 42.03
C LEU A 252 -19.30 -0.77 41.82
N ASN A 253 -19.37 0.38 42.51
CA ASN A 253 -20.44 1.34 42.31
C ASN A 253 -20.47 1.86 40.86
N TYR A 254 -19.32 2.13 40.24
CA TYR A 254 -19.28 2.51 38.82
C TYR A 254 -19.81 1.41 37.90
N ILE A 255 -19.43 0.16 38.14
CA ILE A 255 -19.96 -0.99 37.40
C ILE A 255 -21.49 -1.07 37.53
N GLN A 256 -22.00 -0.96 38.76
CA GLN A 256 -23.43 -1.00 39.06
C GLN A 256 -24.21 0.12 38.40
N ASN A 257 -23.65 1.33 38.33
CA ASN A 257 -24.30 2.45 37.64
C ASN A 257 -24.43 2.18 36.14
N VAL A 258 -23.39 1.65 35.48
CA VAL A 258 -23.46 1.33 34.04
C VAL A 258 -24.33 0.09 33.77
N ALA A 259 -24.42 -0.84 34.71
CA ALA A 259 -25.33 -1.98 34.62
C ALA A 259 -26.82 -1.59 34.63
N GLY A 260 -27.14 -0.32 34.94
CA GLY A 260 -28.48 0.24 34.74
C GLY A 260 -28.78 0.68 33.29
N GLU A 261 -27.78 0.64 32.38
CA GLU A 261 -27.92 1.00 30.97
C GLU A 261 -28.20 -0.23 30.09
N THR A 262 -28.66 0.00 28.85
CA THR A 262 -28.86 -1.02 27.81
C THR A 262 -28.11 -0.65 26.52
N LEU A 263 -27.96 -1.60 25.60
CA LEU A 263 -27.36 -1.40 24.28
C LEU A 263 -28.45 -1.22 23.20
N PRO A 264 -28.82 0.02 22.85
CA PRO A 264 -29.81 0.25 21.80
C PRO A 264 -29.28 -0.11 20.41
N VAL A 265 -30.19 -0.26 19.44
CA VAL A 265 -29.87 -0.31 18.01
C VAL A 265 -29.19 1.01 17.59
N GLY A 266 -28.30 0.97 16.62
CA GLY A 266 -27.63 2.16 16.10
C GLY A 266 -26.71 1.90 14.90
N PRO A 267 -26.02 2.91 14.38
CA PRO A 267 -25.08 2.70 13.29
C PRO A 267 -23.88 1.84 13.72
N SER A 268 -23.27 1.14 12.76
CA SER A 268 -22.23 0.13 13.01
C SER A 268 -21.06 0.63 13.85
N TYR A 269 -20.61 1.87 13.65
CA TYR A 269 -19.50 2.43 14.44
C TYR A 269 -19.90 2.77 15.87
N GLU A 270 -20.94 3.58 16.06
CA GLU A 270 -21.41 4.04 17.37
C GLU A 270 -21.88 2.87 18.23
N ASN A 271 -22.61 1.94 17.62
CA ASN A 271 -23.06 0.74 18.31
C ASN A 271 -21.89 -0.20 18.61
N GLY A 272 -20.91 -0.32 17.72
CA GLY A 272 -19.63 -1.01 18.00
C GLY A 272 -18.92 -0.44 19.23
N LYS A 273 -18.78 0.88 19.32
CA LYS A 273 -18.20 1.55 20.50
C LYS A 273 -18.98 1.26 21.78
N ALA A 274 -20.31 1.23 21.71
CA ALA A 274 -21.15 0.90 22.85
C ALA A 274 -20.97 -0.56 23.31
N MET A 275 -20.92 -1.51 22.37
CA MET A 275 -20.62 -2.92 22.68
C MET A 275 -19.23 -3.07 23.31
N ALA A 276 -18.20 -2.44 22.74
CA ALA A 276 -16.84 -2.51 23.27
C ALA A 276 -16.71 -1.93 24.68
N ARG A 277 -17.48 -0.89 25.01
CA ARG A 277 -17.59 -0.40 26.38
C ARG A 277 -18.09 -1.50 27.30
N PHE A 278 -19.18 -2.19 26.95
CA PHE A 278 -19.72 -3.29 27.76
C PHE A 278 -18.74 -4.46 27.86
N THR A 279 -18.06 -4.82 26.78
CA THR A 279 -16.99 -5.83 26.76
C THR A 279 -15.91 -5.55 27.80
N HIS A 280 -15.39 -4.33 27.86
CA HIS A 280 -14.39 -3.98 28.87
C HIS A 280 -14.95 -4.08 30.30
N LEU A 281 -16.23 -3.76 30.49
CA LEU A 281 -16.88 -3.86 31.80
C LEU A 281 -17.17 -5.31 32.22
N VAL A 282 -17.36 -6.25 31.29
CA VAL A 282 -17.46 -7.69 31.61
C VAL A 282 -16.22 -8.15 32.38
N HIS A 283 -15.02 -7.85 31.87
CA HIS A 283 -13.78 -8.27 32.53
C HIS A 283 -13.59 -7.62 33.90
N ILE A 284 -13.93 -6.34 34.05
CA ILE A 284 -13.83 -5.64 35.34
C ILE A 284 -14.87 -6.17 36.33
N ALA A 285 -16.10 -6.41 35.90
CA ALA A 285 -17.15 -6.96 36.74
C ALA A 285 -16.78 -8.37 37.24
N ASP A 286 -16.22 -9.21 36.37
CA ASP A 286 -15.73 -10.55 36.74
C ASP A 286 -14.59 -10.47 37.77
N GLN A 287 -13.60 -9.60 37.53
CA GLN A 287 -12.51 -9.33 38.49
C GLN A 287 -13.02 -8.88 39.85
N LEU A 288 -14.11 -8.09 39.89
CA LEU A 288 -14.75 -7.62 41.12
C LEU A 288 -15.59 -8.67 41.84
N GLY A 289 -15.97 -9.77 41.16
CA GLY A 289 -16.98 -10.72 41.62
C GLY A 289 -18.43 -10.23 41.45
N ALA A 290 -18.65 -9.21 40.60
CA ALA A 290 -19.93 -8.58 40.31
C ALA A 290 -20.69 -9.37 39.22
N MET A 291 -21.08 -10.60 39.56
CA MET A 291 -21.56 -11.58 38.57
C MET A 291 -22.88 -11.17 37.91
N THR A 292 -23.76 -10.51 38.66
CA THR A 292 -25.05 -10.03 38.13
C THR A 292 -24.84 -8.98 37.04
N GLU A 293 -23.95 -8.02 37.29
CA GLU A 293 -23.62 -6.95 36.36
C GLU A 293 -22.84 -7.49 35.15
N ARG A 294 -21.90 -8.42 35.38
CA ARG A 294 -21.18 -9.13 34.31
C ARG A 294 -22.15 -9.83 33.36
N ASP A 295 -23.08 -10.61 33.91
CA ASP A 295 -24.04 -11.39 33.11
C ASP A 295 -25.02 -10.47 32.37
N HIS A 296 -25.38 -9.31 32.95
CA HIS A 296 -26.14 -8.27 32.25
C HIS A 296 -25.41 -7.76 31.01
N PHE A 297 -24.14 -7.36 31.15
CA PHE A 297 -23.36 -6.87 30.01
C PHE A 297 -23.19 -7.94 28.92
N LEU A 298 -22.91 -9.19 29.30
CA LEU A 298 -22.82 -10.31 28.35
C LEU A 298 -24.13 -10.54 27.59
N ASN A 299 -25.27 -10.48 28.27
CA ASN A 299 -26.58 -10.64 27.61
C ASN A 299 -26.86 -9.50 26.63
N GLU A 300 -26.57 -8.25 27.01
CA GLU A 300 -26.75 -7.10 26.11
C GLU A 300 -25.85 -7.18 24.88
N ILE A 301 -24.58 -7.58 25.05
CA ILE A 301 -23.65 -7.81 23.93
C ILE A 301 -24.17 -8.93 23.03
N LYS A 302 -24.57 -10.06 23.62
CA LYS A 302 -25.07 -11.22 22.87
C LYS A 302 -26.30 -10.86 22.05
N ASN A 303 -27.29 -10.19 22.65
CA ASN A 303 -28.49 -9.72 21.94
C ASN A 303 -28.11 -8.84 20.76
N ARG A 304 -27.16 -7.91 20.96
CA ARG A 304 -26.74 -6.99 19.89
C ARG A 304 -26.00 -7.70 18.76
N LEU A 305 -25.12 -8.65 19.08
CA LEU A 305 -24.42 -9.45 18.07
C LEU A 305 -25.39 -10.35 17.31
N GLU A 306 -26.37 -10.95 17.98
CA GLU A 306 -27.42 -11.76 17.33
C GLU A 306 -28.25 -10.91 16.35
N ASP A 307 -28.59 -9.67 16.71
CA ASP A 307 -29.25 -8.73 15.82
C ASP A 307 -28.37 -8.43 14.58
N TRP A 308 -27.11 -8.06 14.78
CA TRP A 308 -26.19 -7.74 13.67
C TRP A 308 -25.92 -8.92 12.73
N PHE A 309 -25.81 -10.13 13.29
CA PHE A 309 -25.52 -11.35 12.53
C PHE A 309 -26.77 -11.99 11.91
N THR A 310 -27.93 -11.36 12.06
CA THR A 310 -29.19 -11.79 11.43
C THR A 310 -29.64 -10.75 10.40
N ALA A 311 -29.62 -11.14 9.12
CA ALA A 311 -30.09 -10.28 8.04
C ALA A 311 -31.61 -10.00 8.12
N GLY A 312 -32.03 -8.81 7.69
CA GLY A 312 -33.41 -8.34 7.63
C GLY A 312 -33.92 -7.63 8.89
N GLY A 313 -33.05 -7.38 9.88
CA GLY A 313 -33.36 -6.68 11.12
C GLY A 313 -33.24 -5.16 11.06
N ALA A 314 -33.34 -4.51 12.22
CA ALA A 314 -33.07 -3.08 12.37
C ALA A 314 -31.58 -2.74 12.21
N GLN A 315 -30.72 -3.75 12.34
CA GLN A 315 -29.30 -3.73 12.02
C GLN A 315 -28.96 -5.06 11.34
N GLU A 316 -28.00 -5.05 10.43
CA GLU A 316 -27.55 -6.26 9.73
C GLU A 316 -26.20 -6.04 9.05
N TYR A 317 -25.48 -7.13 8.75
CA TYR A 317 -24.41 -7.12 7.76
C TYR A 317 -24.94 -7.57 6.39
N SER A 318 -24.72 -6.75 5.36
CA SER A 318 -25.15 -7.02 3.98
C SER A 318 -23.95 -7.16 3.04
N TYR A 319 -24.00 -8.17 2.18
CA TYR A 319 -22.93 -8.46 1.23
C TYR A 319 -23.15 -7.75 -0.10
N ASN A 320 -22.15 -6.99 -0.56
CA ASN A 320 -22.11 -6.35 -1.86
C ASN A 320 -21.26 -7.18 -2.83
N GLN A 321 -21.93 -7.92 -3.72
CA GLN A 321 -21.27 -8.82 -4.68
C GLN A 321 -20.40 -8.10 -5.72
N ASN A 322 -20.68 -6.83 -6.04
CA ASN A 322 -19.90 -6.09 -7.05
C ASN A 322 -18.49 -5.77 -6.56
N TRP A 323 -18.32 -5.60 -5.24
CA TRP A 323 -17.05 -5.25 -4.60
C TRP A 323 -16.49 -6.36 -3.71
N ASP A 324 -17.22 -7.46 -3.53
CA ASP A 324 -16.88 -8.56 -2.61
C ASP A 324 -16.63 -8.07 -1.17
N VAL A 325 -17.59 -7.30 -0.65
CA VAL A 325 -17.47 -6.62 0.65
C VAL A 325 -18.71 -6.83 1.51
N LEU A 326 -18.52 -7.05 2.81
CA LEU A 326 -19.58 -7.15 3.81
C LEU A 326 -19.68 -5.84 4.61
N THR A 327 -20.82 -5.14 4.54
CA THR A 327 -21.02 -3.84 5.21
C THR A 327 -22.15 -3.90 6.23
N GLY A 328 -21.94 -3.32 7.42
CA GLY A 328 -22.97 -3.18 8.45
C GLY A 328 -23.91 -1.99 8.20
N TYR A 329 -25.22 -2.24 8.19
CA TYR A 329 -26.29 -1.24 8.14
C TYR A 329 -27.09 -1.19 9.46
N PRO A 330 -27.50 0.00 9.95
CA PRO A 330 -27.19 1.31 9.40
C PRO A 330 -25.69 1.62 9.50
N SER A 331 -25.18 2.29 8.47
CA SER A 331 -23.75 2.56 8.30
C SER A 331 -23.41 4.00 8.69
N GLY A 332 -22.11 4.33 8.70
CA GLY A 332 -21.58 5.66 8.99
C GLY A 332 -20.21 5.88 8.34
N TYR A 333 -19.76 7.13 8.29
CA TYR A 333 -18.39 7.52 7.86
C TYR A 333 -17.97 7.03 6.45
N GLY A 334 -18.95 6.73 5.59
CA GLY A 334 -18.71 6.24 4.24
C GLY A 334 -18.38 4.76 4.14
N ALA A 335 -18.55 3.97 5.20
CA ALA A 335 -18.31 2.52 5.15
C ALA A 335 -19.20 1.80 4.12
N ASP A 336 -20.38 2.35 3.80
CA ASP A 336 -21.31 1.80 2.81
C ASP A 336 -21.12 2.30 1.37
N ASN A 337 -20.68 3.54 1.19
CA ASN A 337 -20.60 4.17 -0.14
C ASN A 337 -19.17 4.43 -0.64
N GLN A 338 -18.19 4.37 0.26
CA GLN A 338 -16.76 4.54 -0.03
C GLN A 338 -15.92 3.34 0.43
N ILE A 339 -16.53 2.34 1.10
CA ILE A 339 -15.85 1.15 1.66
C ILE A 339 -14.82 1.57 2.73
N ASN A 340 -15.04 2.72 3.39
CA ASN A 340 -14.14 3.22 4.42
C ASN A 340 -14.24 2.40 5.71
N ASP A 341 -13.14 2.29 6.44
CA ASP A 341 -13.17 2.06 7.89
C ASP A 341 -13.80 0.74 8.37
N HIS A 342 -13.96 -0.25 7.47
CA HIS A 342 -14.53 -1.56 7.82
C HIS A 342 -13.81 -2.22 9.01
N HIS A 343 -12.48 -2.16 9.04
CA HIS A 343 -11.67 -2.59 10.17
C HIS A 343 -11.99 -1.84 11.49
N PHE A 344 -12.25 -0.53 11.47
CA PHE A 344 -12.65 0.22 12.67
C PHE A 344 -14.05 -0.17 13.15
N HIS A 345 -14.97 -0.47 12.25
CA HIS A 345 -16.35 -0.85 12.60
C HIS A 345 -16.40 -2.32 13.09
N ALA A 346 -15.92 -3.24 12.26
CA ALA A 346 -16.01 -4.68 12.50
C ALA A 346 -15.13 -5.14 13.67
N SER A 347 -14.00 -4.46 13.95
CA SER A 347 -13.15 -4.81 15.09
C SER A 347 -13.87 -4.74 16.43
N TYR A 348 -14.85 -3.84 16.60
CA TYR A 348 -15.67 -3.81 17.82
C TYR A 348 -16.59 -5.03 17.92
N ALA A 349 -17.20 -5.47 16.83
CA ALA A 349 -18.00 -6.69 16.82
C ALA A 349 -17.13 -7.93 17.10
N ILE A 350 -15.93 -8.00 16.51
CA ILE A 350 -14.94 -9.07 16.77
C ILE A 350 -14.51 -9.07 18.24
N MET A 351 -14.14 -7.91 18.78
CA MET A 351 -13.77 -7.75 20.19
C MET A 351 -14.92 -8.22 21.10
N SER A 352 -16.15 -7.82 20.76
CA SER A 352 -17.34 -8.17 21.54
C SER A 352 -17.65 -9.66 21.50
N ALA A 353 -17.46 -10.31 20.34
CA ALA A 353 -17.64 -11.76 20.18
C ALA A 353 -16.52 -12.59 20.82
N ALA A 354 -15.32 -12.02 20.96
CA ALA A 354 -14.18 -12.68 21.61
C ALA A 354 -14.24 -12.63 23.16
N THR A 355 -15.18 -11.85 23.71
CA THR A 355 -15.43 -11.68 25.16
C THR A 355 -16.48 -12.67 25.62
#